data_AF-A0A0F9XB93-F1
#
_entry.id   AF-A0A0F9XB93-F1
#
_cell.length_a   1.000
_cell.length_b   1.000
_cell.length_c   1.000
_cell.angle_alpha   90.00
_cell.angle_beta   90.00
_cell.angle_gamma   90.00
#
_symmetry.space_group_name_H-M   'P 1'
#
loop_
_entity.id
_entity.type
_entity.pdbx_description
1 polymer ?
#
loop_
_entity_poly.entity_id
_entity_poly.type
_entity_poly.pdbx_seq_one_letter_code
_entity_poly.pdbx_strand_id
1 'polypeptide(L)'
;MGLLSALSAFFSKFPNFARRPGWIAAHAESLRLHRFPTEDEDGDEENLRRPSKLRFHLNFKIIFLIVGMITATILLVKFVDPPHIKNLARPQASYSSSVVPMWASSNTESETTPVLGQSSFDFAMYFPAEGNNFFPLVASYNEPPRHRPKTPLFVPFTRNHNMMRQTILGYIASGWPREDIIIIDNSGTADANNLKLLSPDNPFFLDYDLFRYRYGVSILQTSVLLNFAQIQNFMLRVAMARHWPYFFWSHMDVGILSHEEETPYTSFYTRVLNVLDEAEKGRISGKKWAAKFFNFDYLTLINVEAWRHVGQWDVFIPYYATDCDAYGRVKMLGYQIDGVHAGHIWDVNNFVDDPESRFFPPAVEPKSEKDSDSANHTSEDNAPGSARFQALRKELQKIQDAKMSDSKGRNTWQNMQKGGKGEPWTYDPKGFQVAWWEMAEDGRKLFRHKWGEGGCDLFEEKKTIEDMWKDVKDEK
;
A
#
# COMPACT_ATOMS: atom_id res chain seq x y z
N MET A 1 53.17 -26.84 -8.45
CA MET A 1 53.44 -27.20 -7.04
C MET A 1 54.55 -26.30 -6.53
N GLY A 2 54.21 -25.34 -5.67
CA GLY A 2 55.13 -24.32 -5.18
C GLY A 2 54.34 -23.18 -4.53
N LEU A 3 54.85 -22.69 -3.40
CA LEU A 3 54.34 -21.59 -2.57
C LEU A 3 53.10 -21.91 -1.72
N LEU A 4 53.29 -22.83 -0.78
CA LEU A 4 52.56 -22.92 0.49
C LEU A 4 53.54 -22.63 1.63
N SER A 5 53.08 -21.85 2.62
CA SER A 5 53.64 -21.72 3.99
C SER A 5 54.87 -20.84 4.21
N ALA A 6 54.72 -19.51 4.19
CA ALA A 6 55.66 -18.59 4.88
C ALA A 6 55.15 -17.14 5.14
N LEU A 7 53.85 -16.90 5.40
CA LEU A 7 53.33 -15.54 5.67
C LEU A 7 52.33 -15.46 6.85
N SER A 8 52.41 -16.40 7.80
CA SER A 8 51.54 -16.46 8.99
C SER A 8 52.13 -15.78 10.25
N ALA A 9 53.09 -14.87 10.12
CA ALA A 9 53.72 -14.25 11.31
C ALA A 9 54.24 -12.84 11.04
N PHE A 10 53.35 -11.84 10.90
CA PHE A 10 53.76 -10.44 11.04
C PHE A 10 52.69 -9.45 11.53
N PHE A 11 51.44 -9.87 11.78
CA PHE A 11 50.38 -8.97 12.26
C PHE A 11 49.81 -9.32 13.64
N SER A 12 50.65 -9.89 14.52
CA SER A 12 50.38 -9.98 15.95
C SER A 12 51.44 -9.19 16.73
N LYS A 13 51.26 -7.87 16.85
CA LYS A 13 51.84 -6.98 17.88
C LYS A 13 51.64 -5.52 17.46
N PHE A 14 50.57 -4.88 17.92
CA PHE A 14 50.57 -3.56 18.56
C PHE A 14 49.15 -3.24 19.08
N PRO A 15 48.95 -3.17 20.41
CA PRO A 15 47.65 -2.93 21.02
C PRO A 15 47.44 -1.43 21.31
N ASN A 16 46.17 -1.04 21.41
CA ASN A 16 45.64 0.20 21.97
C ASN A 16 45.82 1.50 21.17
N PHE A 17 44.78 1.90 20.45
CA PHE A 17 44.33 3.29 20.47
C PHE A 17 42.80 3.40 20.31
N ALA A 18 42.22 4.26 21.14
CA ALA A 18 40.87 4.85 21.10
C ALA A 18 39.67 4.04 21.65
N ARG A 19 39.40 4.26 22.95
CA ARG A 19 38.07 4.33 23.56
C ARG A 19 37.32 5.60 23.06
N ARG A 20 36.02 5.45 22.77
CA ARG A 20 34.81 6.35 22.78
C ARG A 20 34.93 7.81 23.32
N PRO A 21 33.90 8.70 23.21
CA PRO A 21 32.75 8.88 22.27
C PRO A 21 32.56 10.35 21.79
N GLY A 22 31.65 10.64 20.85
CA GLY A 22 31.23 12.03 20.53
C GLY A 22 30.27 12.15 19.34
N TRP A 23 29.23 12.95 19.50
CA TRP A 23 28.04 13.10 18.66
C TRP A 23 28.17 14.13 17.50
N ILE A 24 27.13 14.13 16.65
CA ILE A 24 26.60 15.18 15.75
C ILE A 24 27.19 15.24 14.34
N ALA A 25 26.44 14.75 13.35
CA ALA A 25 25.77 15.60 12.36
C ALA A 25 24.91 14.76 11.41
N ALA A 26 23.61 15.03 11.44
CA ALA A 26 22.66 14.61 10.44
C ALA A 26 23.02 15.24 9.08
N HIS A 27 23.12 14.42 8.04
CA HIS A 27 22.85 14.84 6.67
C HIS A 27 22.00 13.77 6.01
N ALA A 28 20.73 14.12 5.82
CA ALA A 28 19.80 13.40 4.98
C ALA A 28 20.17 13.69 3.51
N GLU A 29 21.01 12.83 2.95
CA GLU A 29 21.10 12.63 1.51
C GLU A 29 20.87 11.15 1.24
N SER A 30 19.63 10.77 0.93
CA SER A 30 19.37 9.55 0.16
C SER A 30 17.95 9.61 -0.43
N LEU A 31 17.79 10.43 -1.46
CA LEU A 31 16.89 10.11 -2.57
C LEU A 31 17.72 9.29 -3.56
N ARG A 32 18.01 8.05 -3.18
CA ARG A 32 18.38 6.99 -4.12
C ARG A 32 17.38 5.87 -3.89
N LEU A 33 16.43 5.74 -4.82
CA LEU A 33 15.76 4.47 -5.05
C LEU A 33 16.87 3.43 -5.19
N HIS A 34 17.03 2.57 -4.18
CA HIS A 34 18.05 1.55 -4.21
C HIS A 34 17.77 0.64 -5.42
N ARG A 35 18.79 0.51 -6.25
CA ARG A 35 18.97 -0.52 -7.27
C ARG A 35 18.55 -1.88 -6.67
N PHE A 36 17.57 -2.53 -7.29
CA PHE A 36 17.18 -3.89 -6.92
C PHE A 36 18.38 -4.84 -7.02
N PRO A 37 18.43 -5.92 -6.20
CA PRO A 37 19.45 -6.96 -6.34
C PRO A 37 19.45 -7.50 -7.77
N THR A 38 20.64 -7.58 -8.36
CA THR A 38 20.84 -8.20 -9.67
C THR A 38 20.59 -9.70 -9.59
N GLU A 39 19.99 -10.20 -10.66
CA GLU A 39 19.91 -11.58 -11.12
C GLU A 39 21.06 -12.45 -10.59
N ASP A 40 20.76 -13.42 -9.72
CA ASP A 40 21.58 -14.60 -9.46
C ASP A 40 20.77 -15.55 -8.55
N GLU A 41 19.68 -16.11 -9.06
CA GLU A 41 19.12 -17.39 -8.58
C GLU A 41 18.55 -18.14 -9.78
N ASP A 42 19.47 -18.65 -10.61
CA ASP A 42 19.18 -19.63 -11.66
C ASP A 42 18.77 -20.98 -11.03
N GLY A 43 17.66 -21.52 -11.51
CA GLY A 43 17.15 -22.85 -11.18
C GLY A 43 16.47 -23.48 -12.40
N ASP A 44 17.30 -23.99 -13.31
CA ASP A 44 17.11 -25.12 -14.22
C ASP A 44 15.78 -25.25 -15.01
N GLU A 45 15.76 -24.71 -16.23
CA GLU A 45 14.81 -25.08 -17.29
C GLU A 45 15.31 -26.31 -18.10
N GLU A 46 14.53 -27.39 -18.10
CA GLU A 46 14.76 -28.56 -18.93
C GLU A 46 14.02 -28.44 -20.28
N ASN A 47 14.79 -28.61 -21.36
CA ASN A 47 14.38 -28.53 -22.75
C ASN A 47 13.45 -29.68 -23.20
N LEU A 48 12.38 -29.37 -23.92
CA LEU A 48 11.72 -30.32 -24.83
C LEU A 48 11.29 -29.66 -26.14
N ARG A 49 12.15 -29.80 -27.16
CA ARG A 49 11.80 -29.59 -28.58
C ARG A 49 11.15 -30.84 -29.15
N ARG A 50 10.13 -30.68 -30.01
CA ARG A 50 9.97 -31.46 -31.24
C ARG A 50 9.07 -30.74 -32.28
N PRO A 51 9.25 -31.02 -33.60
CA PRO A 51 8.75 -30.16 -34.69
C PRO A 51 7.61 -30.78 -35.50
N SER A 52 6.84 -29.96 -36.23
CA SER A 52 6.20 -30.34 -37.50
C SER A 52 5.71 -29.10 -38.27
N LYS A 53 6.35 -28.77 -39.40
CA LYS A 53 5.89 -28.97 -40.79
C LYS A 53 4.68 -28.13 -41.24
N LEU A 54 5.05 -27.11 -42.02
CA LEU A 54 4.35 -26.35 -43.06
C LEU A 54 3.30 -27.16 -43.86
N ARG A 55 2.19 -26.49 -44.22
CA ARG A 55 1.57 -26.57 -45.56
C ARG A 55 0.69 -25.36 -45.84
N PHE A 56 1.11 -24.57 -46.83
CA PHE A 56 0.35 -23.52 -47.49
C PHE A 56 -0.63 -24.14 -48.49
N HIS A 57 -1.89 -23.68 -48.49
CA HIS A 57 -2.77 -23.76 -49.66
C HIS A 57 -3.41 -22.39 -49.90
N LEU A 58 -3.03 -21.79 -51.02
CA LEU A 58 -3.51 -20.49 -51.50
C LEU A 58 -4.84 -20.70 -52.25
N ASN A 59 -5.94 -20.18 -51.70
CA ASN A 59 -7.26 -20.24 -52.36
C ASN A 59 -7.56 -18.94 -53.10
N PHE A 60 -7.62 -19.01 -54.43
CA PHE A 60 -7.77 -17.91 -55.39
C PHE A 60 -9.11 -17.13 -55.32
N LYS A 61 -9.98 -17.40 -54.34
CA LYS A 61 -11.29 -16.76 -54.18
C LYS A 61 -11.32 -15.54 -53.23
N ILE A 62 -10.23 -15.27 -52.50
CA ILE A 62 -10.15 -14.16 -51.53
C ILE A 62 -9.83 -12.81 -52.21
N ILE A 63 -9.21 -12.82 -53.39
CA ILE A 63 -8.77 -11.59 -54.08
C ILE A 63 -9.95 -10.73 -54.55
N PHE A 64 -11.07 -11.33 -54.95
CA PHE A 64 -12.26 -10.57 -55.38
C PHE A 64 -13.01 -9.91 -54.22
N LEU A 65 -12.92 -10.47 -53.01
CA LEU A 65 -13.58 -9.93 -51.81
C LEU A 65 -12.81 -8.73 -51.24
N ILE A 66 -11.48 -8.73 -51.38
CA ILE A 66 -10.60 -7.63 -50.95
C ILE A 66 -10.76 -6.41 -51.87
N VAL A 67 -10.90 -6.60 -53.18
CA VAL A 67 -11.07 -5.48 -54.12
C VAL A 67 -12.42 -4.77 -53.96
N GLY A 68 -13.48 -5.50 -53.62
CA GLY A 68 -14.81 -4.93 -53.32
C GLY A 68 -14.85 -4.13 -52.00
N MET A 69 -14.11 -4.59 -50.97
CA MET A 69 -13.99 -3.87 -49.70
C MET A 69 -13.18 -2.57 -49.84
N ILE A 70 -12.08 -2.60 -50.60
CA ILE A 70 -11.22 -1.42 -50.84
C ILE A 70 -11.99 -0.33 -51.61
N THR A 71 -12.84 -0.69 -52.56
CA THR A 71 -13.66 0.30 -53.29
C THR A 71 -14.74 0.93 -52.42
N ALA A 72 -15.34 0.18 -51.49
CA ALA A 72 -16.26 0.73 -50.49
C ALA A 72 -15.56 1.65 -49.48
N THR A 73 -14.32 1.34 -49.08
CA THR A 73 -13.54 2.19 -48.15
C THR A 73 -13.10 3.50 -48.82
N ILE A 74 -12.70 3.45 -50.09
CA ILE A 74 -12.31 4.65 -50.87
C ILE A 74 -13.52 5.57 -51.11
N LEU A 75 -14.73 5.01 -51.27
CA LEU A 75 -15.95 5.81 -51.34
C LEU A 75 -16.33 6.43 -49.99
N LEU A 76 -16.17 5.71 -48.88
CA LEU A 76 -16.43 6.24 -47.53
C LEU A 76 -15.46 7.36 -47.13
N VAL A 77 -14.19 7.25 -47.51
CA VAL A 77 -13.16 8.28 -47.27
C VAL A 77 -13.39 9.54 -48.13
N LYS A 78 -14.09 9.44 -49.26
CA LYS A 78 -14.46 10.60 -50.09
C LYS A 78 -15.72 11.34 -49.64
N PHE A 79 -16.54 10.75 -48.76
CA PHE A 79 -17.73 11.41 -48.19
C PHE A 79 -17.47 12.04 -46.80
N VAL A 80 -16.26 11.87 -46.26
CA VAL A 80 -15.82 12.54 -45.04
C VAL A 80 -14.79 13.60 -45.42
N ASP A 81 -15.26 14.83 -45.63
CA ASP A 81 -14.41 16.01 -45.85
C ASP A 81 -13.33 16.13 -44.75
N PRO A 82 -12.03 16.05 -45.08
CA PRO A 82 -10.95 16.15 -44.11
C PRO A 82 -10.37 17.58 -44.05
N PRO A 83 -11.11 18.55 -43.50
CA PRO A 83 -10.46 19.60 -42.71
C PRO A 83 -11.08 19.84 -41.32
N HIS A 84 -12.10 19.09 -40.89
CA HIS A 84 -12.76 19.32 -39.59
C HIS A 84 -12.39 18.39 -38.43
N ILE A 85 -11.46 17.45 -38.61
CA ILE A 85 -10.98 16.55 -37.54
C ILE A 85 -9.57 16.96 -37.07
N LYS A 86 -9.37 18.24 -36.75
CA LYS A 86 -8.14 18.71 -36.08
C LYS A 86 -8.36 19.41 -34.73
N ASN A 87 -9.59 19.41 -34.21
CA ASN A 87 -9.90 19.99 -32.90
C ASN A 87 -10.99 19.20 -32.16
N LEU A 88 -10.89 17.86 -32.13
CA LEU A 88 -11.48 17.14 -31.00
C LEU A 88 -10.54 17.33 -29.81
N ALA A 89 -10.61 18.54 -29.23
CA ALA A 89 -10.13 18.74 -27.88
C ALA A 89 -10.73 17.61 -27.03
N ARG A 90 -9.87 16.87 -26.33
CA ARG A 90 -10.26 15.90 -25.31
C ARG A 90 -11.40 16.55 -24.53
N PRO A 91 -12.59 15.95 -24.40
CA PRO A 91 -13.66 16.58 -23.66
C PRO A 91 -13.09 16.97 -22.30
N GLN A 92 -12.98 18.27 -22.03
CA GLN A 92 -12.76 18.76 -20.70
C GLN A 92 -14.03 18.35 -19.97
N ALA A 93 -14.02 17.16 -19.38
CA ALA A 93 -14.91 16.82 -18.31
C ALA A 93 -14.58 17.83 -17.21
N SER A 94 -15.25 18.98 -17.26
CA SER A 94 -15.42 19.89 -16.16
C SER A 94 -16.21 19.11 -15.13
N TYR A 95 -15.50 18.32 -14.32
CA TYR A 95 -16.04 17.91 -13.05
C TYR A 95 -16.27 19.21 -12.30
N SER A 96 -17.54 19.56 -12.06
CA SER A 96 -17.91 20.71 -11.24
C SER A 96 -16.98 20.70 -10.03
N SER A 97 -16.20 21.76 -9.87
CA SER A 97 -15.23 21.94 -8.80
C SER A 97 -15.86 21.98 -7.41
N SER A 98 -17.17 21.74 -7.28
CA SER A 98 -17.85 21.41 -6.04
C SER A 98 -17.50 20.00 -5.55
N VAL A 99 -16.20 19.69 -5.47
CA VAL A 99 -15.73 18.72 -4.49
C VAL A 99 -15.94 19.42 -3.17
N VAL A 100 -17.03 19.09 -2.48
CA VAL A 100 -17.24 19.52 -1.10
C VAL A 100 -15.97 19.09 -0.36
N PRO A 101 -15.18 20.04 0.19
CA PRO A 101 -14.02 19.66 0.98
C PRO A 101 -14.47 18.66 2.04
N MET A 102 -13.70 17.62 2.35
CA MET A 102 -14.04 16.76 3.50
C MET A 102 -14.05 17.53 4.85
N TRP A 103 -13.67 18.81 4.81
CA TRP A 103 -13.75 19.80 5.88
C TRP A 103 -15.14 20.44 5.98
N ALA A 104 -15.89 20.45 4.89
CA ALA A 104 -17.26 20.92 4.79
C ALA A 104 -18.23 19.75 4.94
N SER A 105 -17.95 18.83 5.88
CA SER A 105 -18.98 17.92 6.39
C SER A 105 -20.17 18.80 6.71
N SER A 106 -21.27 18.59 5.98
CA SER A 106 -22.52 19.27 6.25
C SER A 106 -22.79 19.20 7.75
N ASN A 107 -23.35 20.25 8.37
CA ASN A 107 -23.74 20.28 9.79
C ASN A 107 -24.64 19.09 10.23
N THR A 108 -25.00 18.19 9.31
CA THR A 108 -25.82 16.99 9.47
C THR A 108 -25.04 15.68 9.59
N GLU A 109 -23.78 15.56 9.16
CA GLU A 109 -23.00 14.31 9.30
C GLU A 109 -22.02 14.40 10.47
N SER A 110 -22.24 13.56 11.49
CA SER A 110 -21.38 13.51 12.68
C SER A 110 -19.97 13.03 12.31
N GLU A 111 -18.95 13.63 12.91
CA GLU A 111 -17.53 13.26 12.77
C GLU A 111 -17.26 11.80 13.15
N THR A 112 -18.16 11.17 13.92
CA THR A 112 -18.08 9.75 14.33
C THR A 112 -18.77 8.79 13.34
N THR A 113 -19.42 9.31 12.30
CA THR A 113 -20.04 8.49 11.25
C THR A 113 -18.95 7.82 10.42
N PRO A 114 -19.03 6.49 10.14
CA PRO A 114 -18.09 5.84 9.23
C PRO A 114 -18.00 6.56 7.88
N VAL A 115 -16.80 6.70 7.32
CA VAL A 115 -16.57 7.46 6.08
C VAL A 115 -17.31 6.89 4.86
N LEU A 116 -17.66 5.61 4.90
CA LEU A 116 -18.49 4.96 3.88
C LEU A 116 -19.99 4.90 4.26
N GLY A 117 -20.39 5.47 5.39
CA GLY A 117 -21.77 5.49 5.89
C GLY A 117 -22.07 4.36 6.88
N GLN A 118 -23.21 4.46 7.58
CA GLN A 118 -23.61 3.51 8.64
C GLN A 118 -24.40 2.30 8.12
N SER A 119 -24.99 2.39 6.94
CA SER A 119 -25.82 1.30 6.41
C SER A 119 -24.94 0.27 5.71
N SER A 120 -25.12 -1.01 6.08
CA SER A 120 -24.61 -2.09 5.26
C SER A 120 -25.34 -2.08 3.92
N PHE A 121 -24.60 -2.40 2.87
CA PHE A 121 -25.14 -2.57 1.54
C PHE A 121 -24.57 -3.88 1.01
N ASP A 122 -25.33 -4.98 1.13
CA ASP A 122 -24.83 -6.32 0.83
C ASP A 122 -24.31 -6.43 -0.62
N PHE A 123 -25.00 -5.79 -1.59
CA PHE A 123 -24.51 -5.69 -2.97
C PHE A 123 -23.25 -4.84 -3.15
N ALA A 124 -22.96 -3.95 -2.20
CA ALA A 124 -21.76 -3.12 -2.22
C ALA A 124 -20.60 -3.75 -1.43
N MET A 125 -20.78 -4.95 -0.87
CA MET A 125 -19.75 -5.69 -0.13
C MET A 125 -19.15 -4.87 1.02
N TYR A 126 -19.97 -4.00 1.61
CA TYR A 126 -19.58 -3.06 2.66
C TYR A 126 -20.19 -3.42 4.01
N PHE A 127 -19.33 -3.57 5.00
CA PHE A 127 -19.64 -4.01 6.35
C PHE A 127 -19.16 -2.93 7.35
N PRO A 128 -20.06 -2.02 7.79
CA PRO A 128 -19.71 -0.95 8.71
C PRO A 128 -19.34 -1.49 10.09
N ALA A 129 -18.66 -0.67 10.90
CA ALA A 129 -18.51 -0.95 12.33
C ALA A 129 -19.88 -1.14 13.00
N GLU A 130 -19.96 -2.03 14.00
CA GLU A 130 -21.21 -2.32 14.70
C GLU A 130 -21.05 -2.13 16.21
N GLY A 131 -21.92 -1.31 16.80
CA GLY A 131 -21.86 -0.93 18.20
C GLY A 131 -21.28 0.48 18.42
N ASN A 132 -21.07 0.83 19.68
CA ASN A 132 -20.61 2.16 20.11
C ASN A 132 -19.54 2.12 21.21
N ASN A 133 -19.19 0.92 21.70
CA ASN A 133 -18.23 0.72 22.79
C ASN A 133 -17.04 -0.11 22.27
N PHE A 134 -16.12 0.57 21.60
CA PHE A 134 -14.94 -0.05 20.99
C PHE A 134 -13.75 -0.05 21.95
N PHE A 135 -12.94 -1.11 21.86
CA PHE A 135 -11.75 -1.32 22.68
C PHE A 135 -10.53 -1.61 21.79
N PRO A 136 -9.30 -1.51 22.32
CA PRO A 136 -8.94 -0.85 23.58
C PRO A 136 -9.17 0.66 23.52
N LEU A 137 -9.30 1.36 24.65
CA LEU A 137 -9.49 2.81 24.64
C LEU A 137 -8.21 3.52 24.20
N VAL A 138 -8.34 4.53 23.34
CA VAL A 138 -7.20 5.35 22.89
C VAL A 138 -6.69 6.17 24.09
N ALA A 139 -5.37 6.31 24.21
CA ALA A 139 -4.78 7.16 25.24
C ALA A 139 -5.27 8.61 25.08
N SER A 140 -5.55 9.31 26.18
CA SER A 140 -6.10 10.68 26.11
C SER A 140 -5.22 11.66 25.32
N TYR A 141 -3.90 11.48 25.35
CA TYR A 141 -2.95 12.29 24.58
C TYR A 141 -2.92 11.95 23.07
N ASN A 142 -3.52 10.83 22.66
CA ASN A 142 -3.67 10.42 21.27
C ASN A 142 -5.09 10.61 20.74
N GLU A 143 -6.04 11.08 21.55
CA GLU A 143 -7.39 11.34 21.07
C GLU A 143 -7.37 12.30 19.86
N PRO A 144 -8.07 11.96 18.76
CA PRO A 144 -8.14 12.84 17.62
C PRO A 144 -8.85 14.16 18.00
N PRO A 145 -8.47 15.30 17.41
CA PRO A 145 -9.22 16.54 17.58
C PRO A 145 -10.69 16.32 17.25
N ARG A 146 -11.61 16.88 18.06
CA ARG A 146 -13.06 16.76 17.79
C ARG A 146 -13.36 17.25 16.38
N HIS A 147 -13.07 18.53 16.13
CA HIS A 147 -13.24 19.13 14.82
C HIS A 147 -12.06 18.81 13.92
N ARG A 148 -12.31 18.00 12.89
CA ARG A 148 -11.29 17.52 11.97
C ARG A 148 -11.91 17.14 10.63
N PRO A 149 -11.14 17.17 9.53
CA PRO A 149 -11.59 16.56 8.30
C PRO A 149 -11.62 15.04 8.41
N LYS A 150 -12.42 14.41 7.55
CA LYS A 150 -12.34 12.97 7.33
C LYS A 150 -11.01 12.60 6.68
N THR A 151 -10.44 11.49 7.12
CA THR A 151 -9.15 10.95 6.69
C THR A 151 -9.30 9.48 6.29
N PRO A 152 -10.05 9.16 5.22
CA PRO A 152 -10.30 7.78 4.83
C PRO A 152 -8.99 7.04 4.62
N LEU A 153 -8.77 5.99 5.41
CA LEU A 153 -7.58 5.15 5.38
C LEU A 153 -7.96 3.75 4.91
N PHE A 154 -7.50 3.39 3.72
CA PHE A 154 -7.59 2.04 3.22
C PHE A 154 -6.40 1.21 3.68
N VAL A 155 -6.66 0.05 4.29
CA VAL A 155 -5.62 -0.94 4.63
C VAL A 155 -5.97 -2.27 3.95
N PRO A 156 -5.35 -2.58 2.81
CA PRO A 156 -5.68 -3.80 2.08
C PRO A 156 -5.21 -5.08 2.78
N PHE A 157 -6.14 -6.00 3.00
CA PHE A 157 -5.90 -7.34 3.52
C PHE A 157 -5.83 -8.35 2.37
N THR A 158 -4.87 -9.26 2.41
CA THR A 158 -4.93 -10.48 1.59
C THR A 158 -4.68 -11.71 2.44
N ARG A 159 -3.72 -11.65 3.35
CA ARG A 159 -3.36 -12.78 4.22
C ARG A 159 -2.68 -12.33 5.49
N ASN A 160 -2.65 -13.17 6.52
CA ASN A 160 -2.05 -12.90 7.83
C ASN A 160 -2.89 -11.94 8.69
N HIS A 161 -3.91 -12.50 9.33
CA HIS A 161 -4.82 -11.77 10.23
C HIS A 161 -4.09 -11.03 11.35
N ASN A 162 -3.08 -11.66 11.97
CA ASN A 162 -2.37 -11.08 13.10
C ASN A 162 -1.56 -9.84 12.72
N MET A 163 -0.99 -9.84 11.50
CA MET A 163 -0.33 -8.66 10.96
C MET A 163 -1.34 -7.52 10.75
N MET A 164 -2.49 -7.81 10.14
CA MET A 164 -3.57 -6.82 9.96
C MET A 164 -4.03 -6.27 11.32
N ARG A 165 -4.21 -7.14 12.32
CA ARG A 165 -4.58 -6.75 13.69
C ARG A 165 -3.57 -5.76 14.27
N GLN A 166 -2.28 -6.03 14.16
CA GLN A 166 -1.24 -5.10 14.62
C GLN A 166 -1.33 -3.74 13.91
N THR A 167 -1.42 -3.73 12.58
CA THR A 167 -1.45 -2.48 11.82
C THR A 167 -2.64 -1.62 12.18
N ILE A 168 -3.85 -2.21 12.25
CA ILE A 168 -5.07 -1.49 12.63
C ILE A 168 -4.97 -0.94 14.05
N LEU A 169 -4.49 -1.75 15.00
CA LEU A 169 -4.29 -1.30 16.37
C LEU A 169 -3.24 -0.20 16.48
N GLY A 170 -2.16 -0.24 15.69
CA GLY A 170 -1.15 0.81 15.64
C GLY A 170 -1.72 2.15 15.18
N TYR A 171 -2.56 2.13 14.13
CA TYR A 171 -3.27 3.33 13.67
C TYR A 171 -4.19 3.91 14.74
N ILE A 172 -5.03 3.05 15.35
CA ILE A 172 -5.98 3.46 16.39
C ILE A 172 -5.23 4.01 17.62
N ALA A 173 -4.21 3.31 18.09
CA ALA A 173 -3.41 3.73 19.24
C ALA A 173 -2.71 5.07 19.00
N SER A 174 -2.30 5.33 17.76
CA SER A 174 -1.65 6.58 17.33
C SER A 174 -2.64 7.71 17.02
N GLY A 175 -3.94 7.49 17.29
CA GLY A 175 -4.99 8.50 17.22
C GLY A 175 -5.78 8.53 15.93
N TRP A 176 -5.56 7.58 14.99
CA TRP A 176 -6.37 7.52 13.79
C TRP A 176 -7.81 7.13 14.16
N PRO A 177 -8.81 7.93 13.75
CA PRO A 177 -10.22 7.67 14.07
C PRO A 177 -10.72 6.37 13.46
N ARG A 178 -11.38 5.53 14.25
CA ARG A 178 -11.82 4.18 13.85
C ARG A 178 -12.80 4.23 12.67
N GLU A 179 -13.68 5.22 12.70
CA GLU A 179 -14.71 5.47 11.69
C GLU A 179 -14.13 5.90 10.32
N ASP A 180 -12.85 6.27 10.29
CA ASP A 180 -12.13 6.63 9.07
C ASP A 180 -11.28 5.48 8.51
N ILE A 181 -11.15 4.36 9.24
CA ILE A 181 -10.35 3.20 8.82
C ILE A 181 -11.25 2.19 8.10
N ILE A 182 -10.84 1.80 6.90
CA ILE A 182 -11.47 0.75 6.10
C ILE A 182 -10.44 -0.33 5.79
N ILE A 183 -10.70 -1.55 6.27
CA ILE A 183 -9.99 -2.73 5.80
C ILE A 183 -10.55 -3.10 4.43
N ILE A 184 -9.69 -3.20 3.41
CA ILE A 184 -10.10 -3.76 2.12
C ILE A 184 -9.89 -5.27 2.19
N ASP A 185 -10.97 -6.06 2.33
CA ASP A 185 -10.84 -7.53 2.26
C ASP A 185 -10.60 -7.96 0.80
N ASN A 186 -9.33 -8.17 0.48
CA ASN A 186 -8.83 -8.71 -0.77
C ASN A 186 -8.29 -10.15 -0.58
N SER A 187 -8.87 -10.90 0.36
CA SER A 187 -8.57 -12.33 0.54
C SER A 187 -8.99 -13.16 -0.68
N GLY A 188 -9.97 -12.69 -1.46
CA GLY A 188 -10.51 -13.42 -2.58
C GLY A 188 -11.29 -14.67 -2.18
N THR A 189 -11.81 -14.71 -0.95
CA THR A 189 -12.49 -15.87 -0.36
C THR A 189 -14.01 -15.83 -0.46
N ALA A 190 -14.53 -15.07 -1.44
CA ALA A 190 -15.95 -14.80 -1.61
C ALA A 190 -16.58 -14.36 -0.27
N ASP A 191 -17.65 -15.01 0.18
CA ASP A 191 -18.36 -14.69 1.42
C ASP A 191 -17.85 -15.47 2.65
N ALA A 192 -16.78 -16.27 2.52
CA ALA A 192 -16.36 -17.20 3.57
C ALA A 192 -15.94 -16.52 4.89
N ASN A 193 -15.23 -15.39 4.83
CA ASN A 193 -14.90 -14.63 6.04
C ASN A 193 -16.15 -14.05 6.73
N ASN A 194 -17.05 -13.44 5.96
CA ASN A 194 -18.30 -12.87 6.50
C ASN A 194 -19.20 -13.96 7.13
N LEU A 195 -19.25 -15.15 6.53
CA LEU A 195 -19.98 -16.30 7.03
C LEU A 195 -19.22 -17.14 8.08
N LYS A 196 -17.99 -16.72 8.46
CA LYS A 196 -17.16 -17.38 9.48
C LYS A 196 -16.84 -18.84 9.14
N LEU A 197 -16.58 -19.11 7.85
CA LEU A 197 -16.31 -20.44 7.32
C LEU A 197 -14.82 -20.81 7.28
N LEU A 198 -13.93 -19.85 7.53
CA LEU A 198 -12.48 -20.06 7.54
C LEU A 198 -11.95 -20.18 8.97
N SER A 199 -11.01 -21.09 9.19
CA SER A 199 -10.34 -21.21 10.50
C SER A 199 -9.28 -20.12 10.72
N PRO A 200 -8.95 -19.77 11.97
CA PRO A 200 -7.87 -18.81 12.25
C PRO A 200 -6.49 -19.19 11.72
N ASP A 201 -6.26 -20.48 11.42
CA ASP A 201 -5.01 -20.96 10.83
C ASP A 201 -4.98 -20.82 9.29
N ASN A 202 -6.12 -20.52 8.67
CA ASN A 202 -6.21 -20.21 7.25
C ASN A 202 -5.51 -18.86 6.98
N PRO A 203 -4.54 -18.79 6.05
CA PRO A 203 -3.86 -17.52 5.77
C PRO A 203 -4.79 -16.40 5.32
N PHE A 204 -5.94 -16.74 4.70
CA PHE A 204 -6.91 -15.79 4.16
C PHE A 204 -8.03 -15.44 5.16
N PHE A 205 -7.98 -15.98 6.38
CA PHE A 205 -8.93 -15.66 7.44
C PHE A 205 -8.82 -14.20 7.86
N LEU A 206 -9.96 -13.52 7.93
CA LEU A 206 -10.11 -12.20 8.51
C LEU A 206 -11.25 -12.24 9.53
N ASP A 207 -10.96 -11.92 10.80
CA ASP A 207 -11.98 -11.88 11.84
C ASP A 207 -12.85 -10.61 11.72
N TYR A 208 -13.95 -10.73 10.97
CA TYR A 208 -14.91 -9.64 10.78
C TYR A 208 -15.49 -9.15 12.10
N ASP A 209 -15.76 -10.05 13.04
CA ASP A 209 -16.36 -9.68 14.31
C ASP A 209 -15.40 -8.84 15.15
N LEU A 210 -14.14 -9.27 15.23
CA LEU A 210 -13.10 -8.55 15.96
C LEU A 210 -12.95 -7.12 15.44
N PHE A 211 -12.80 -6.96 14.12
CA PHE A 211 -12.59 -5.64 13.54
C PHE A 211 -13.82 -4.73 13.68
N ARG A 212 -15.03 -5.27 13.48
CA ARG A 212 -16.25 -4.46 13.43
C ARG A 212 -16.84 -4.18 14.81
N TYR A 213 -16.88 -5.17 15.70
CA TYR A 213 -17.51 -5.04 17.02
C TYR A 213 -16.53 -4.60 18.10
N ARG A 214 -15.28 -5.10 18.07
CA ARG A 214 -14.28 -4.72 19.07
C ARG A 214 -13.52 -3.49 18.66
N TYR A 215 -12.98 -3.47 17.44
CA TYR A 215 -12.10 -2.37 16.99
C TYR A 215 -12.85 -1.23 16.31
N GLY A 216 -14.11 -1.40 15.96
CA GLY A 216 -14.95 -0.33 15.42
C GLY A 216 -14.51 0.19 14.06
N VAL A 217 -13.82 -0.63 13.26
CA VAL A 217 -13.41 -0.28 11.90
C VAL A 217 -14.32 -0.94 10.88
N SER A 218 -14.42 -0.34 9.70
CA SER A 218 -15.26 -0.88 8.63
C SER A 218 -14.47 -1.84 7.73
N ILE A 219 -15.18 -2.75 7.08
CA ILE A 219 -14.61 -3.66 6.08
C ILE A 219 -15.30 -3.41 4.74
N LEU A 220 -14.52 -3.27 3.68
CA LEU A 220 -15.00 -3.23 2.30
C LEU A 220 -14.38 -4.40 1.54
N GLN A 221 -15.19 -5.39 1.22
CA GLN A 221 -14.72 -6.60 0.57
C GLN A 221 -14.68 -6.41 -0.95
N THR A 222 -13.61 -6.91 -1.57
CA THR A 222 -13.49 -7.01 -3.03
C THR A 222 -14.34 -8.16 -3.55
N SER A 223 -14.90 -8.04 -4.76
CA SER A 223 -15.74 -9.10 -5.34
C SER A 223 -14.96 -10.37 -5.68
N VAL A 224 -13.66 -10.23 -5.98
CA VAL A 224 -12.70 -11.29 -6.30
C VAL A 224 -11.31 -10.86 -5.86
N LEU A 225 -10.35 -11.79 -5.82
CA LEU A 225 -8.95 -11.47 -5.59
C LEU A 225 -8.43 -10.49 -6.65
N LEU A 226 -8.00 -9.32 -6.20
CA LEU A 226 -7.32 -8.31 -7.02
C LEU A 226 -5.81 -8.39 -6.84
N ASN A 227 -5.06 -8.19 -7.92
CA ASN A 227 -3.63 -7.92 -7.83
C ASN A 227 -3.34 -6.50 -7.29
N PHE A 228 -2.08 -6.15 -7.09
CA PHE A 228 -1.71 -4.86 -6.51
C PHE A 228 -2.12 -3.68 -7.41
N ALA A 229 -1.90 -3.74 -8.72
CA ALA A 229 -2.33 -2.67 -9.61
C ALA A 229 -3.87 -2.50 -9.61
N GLN A 230 -4.61 -3.60 -9.58
CA GLN A 230 -6.06 -3.62 -9.51
C GLN A 230 -6.57 -3.05 -8.19
N ILE A 231 -5.95 -3.36 -7.04
CA ILE A 231 -6.40 -2.83 -5.76
C ILE A 231 -6.14 -1.33 -5.62
N GLN A 232 -5.03 -0.82 -6.18
CA GLN A 232 -4.77 0.62 -6.25
C GLN A 232 -5.87 1.34 -7.07
N ASN A 233 -6.25 0.77 -8.21
CA ASN A 233 -7.36 1.27 -9.02
C ASN A 233 -8.71 1.17 -8.31
N PHE A 234 -8.94 0.10 -7.54
CA PHE A 234 -10.15 -0.07 -6.74
C PHE A 234 -10.29 1.04 -5.69
N MET A 235 -9.24 1.31 -4.91
CA MET A 235 -9.24 2.38 -3.90
C MET A 235 -9.48 3.76 -4.54
N LEU A 236 -8.79 4.05 -5.66
CA LEU A 236 -9.03 5.26 -6.46
C LEU A 236 -10.49 5.35 -6.92
N ARG A 237 -11.06 4.26 -7.43
CA ARG A 237 -12.44 4.22 -7.92
C ARG A 237 -13.45 4.44 -6.80
N VAL A 238 -13.20 3.93 -5.59
CA VAL A 238 -14.03 4.18 -4.40
C VAL A 238 -13.97 5.65 -4.02
N ALA A 239 -12.78 6.22 -3.89
CA ALA A 239 -12.60 7.64 -3.59
C ALA A 239 -13.29 8.54 -4.63
N MET A 240 -13.17 8.21 -5.93
CA MET A 240 -13.88 8.90 -7.00
C MET A 240 -15.40 8.79 -6.90
N ALA A 241 -15.94 7.62 -6.50
CA ALA A 241 -17.38 7.42 -6.31
C ALA A 241 -17.94 8.27 -5.17
N ARG A 242 -17.12 8.45 -4.14
CA ARG A 242 -17.44 9.24 -2.95
C ARG A 242 -17.08 10.72 -3.09
N HIS A 243 -16.56 11.13 -4.27
CA HIS A 243 -16.07 12.47 -4.52
C HIS A 243 -15.01 12.94 -3.51
N TRP A 244 -14.20 12.02 -2.98
CA TRP A 244 -13.12 12.38 -2.08
C TRP A 244 -11.98 13.06 -2.86
N PRO A 245 -11.48 14.23 -2.41
CA PRO A 245 -10.33 14.89 -3.02
C PRO A 245 -9.04 14.10 -2.81
N TYR A 246 -8.98 13.36 -1.71
CA TYR A 246 -7.85 12.54 -1.31
C TYR A 246 -8.29 11.32 -0.51
N PHE A 247 -7.39 10.36 -0.38
CA PHE A 247 -7.50 9.26 0.58
C PHE A 247 -6.10 8.85 1.03
N PHE A 248 -6.02 8.15 2.15
CA PHE A 248 -4.82 7.49 2.61
C PHE A 248 -4.90 6.00 2.29
N TRP A 249 -3.76 5.39 1.95
CA TRP A 249 -3.65 3.94 1.96
C TRP A 249 -2.38 3.52 2.71
N SER A 250 -2.42 2.35 3.32
CA SER A 250 -1.28 1.79 4.04
C SER A 250 -1.09 0.33 3.73
N HIS A 251 0.18 -0.08 3.80
CA HIS A 251 0.58 -1.47 3.89
C HIS A 251 -0.04 -2.14 5.12
N MET A 252 -0.39 -3.42 5.01
CA MET A 252 -0.93 -4.18 6.12
C MET A 252 0.12 -4.81 7.04
N ASP A 253 1.40 -4.63 6.72
CA ASP A 253 2.57 -5.18 7.41
C ASP A 253 3.41 -4.08 8.06
N VAL A 254 2.75 -3.15 8.74
CA VAL A 254 3.40 -2.02 9.42
C VAL A 254 3.12 -1.97 10.92
N GLY A 255 4.11 -1.50 11.69
CA GLY A 255 3.95 -1.06 13.08
C GLY A 255 4.01 0.46 13.15
N ILE A 256 3.13 1.10 13.94
CA ILE A 256 2.96 2.56 13.93
C ILE A 256 2.94 3.09 15.35
N LEU A 257 3.75 4.11 15.60
CA LEU A 257 3.74 4.87 16.85
C LEU A 257 3.93 6.37 16.60
N SER A 258 3.34 7.19 17.45
CA SER A 258 3.70 8.61 17.56
C SER A 258 5.18 8.77 17.97
N HIS A 259 5.77 9.94 17.70
CA HIS A 259 7.05 10.33 18.30
C HIS A 259 6.84 10.75 19.76
N GLU A 260 6.51 9.78 20.62
CA GLU A 260 6.23 10.07 22.04
C GLU A 260 7.45 10.50 22.84
N GLU A 261 8.66 10.35 22.27
CA GLU A 261 9.89 10.90 22.85
C GLU A 261 10.05 12.42 22.67
N GLU A 262 9.26 13.06 21.80
CA GLU A 262 9.42 14.49 21.50
C GLU A 262 8.74 15.39 22.54
N THR A 263 9.37 16.53 22.84
CA THR A 263 8.82 17.57 23.72
C THR A 263 8.88 18.93 23.02
N PRO A 264 7.75 19.63 22.79
CA PRO A 264 6.39 19.23 23.19
C PRO A 264 5.88 18.02 22.41
N TYR A 265 5.06 17.19 23.07
CA TYR A 265 4.45 16.02 22.46
C TYR A 265 3.42 16.42 21.39
N THR A 266 3.35 15.66 20.30
CA THR A 266 2.29 15.78 19.29
C THR A 266 2.03 14.41 18.67
N SER A 267 0.76 13.98 18.70
CA SER A 267 0.36 12.66 18.20
C SER A 267 0.61 12.49 16.70
N PHE A 268 0.79 11.24 16.29
CA PHE A 268 0.92 10.86 14.88
C PHE A 268 -0.21 11.44 14.04
N TYR A 269 -1.45 11.24 14.48
CA TYR A 269 -2.62 11.71 13.76
C TYR A 269 -2.67 13.24 13.61
N THR A 270 -2.27 14.00 14.64
CA THR A 270 -2.17 15.46 14.54
C THR A 270 -1.14 15.89 13.49
N ARG A 271 0.00 15.19 13.39
CA ARG A 271 1.01 15.46 12.35
C ARG A 271 0.50 15.10 10.96
N VAL A 272 -0.26 14.02 10.82
CA VAL A 272 -0.96 13.67 9.57
C VAL A 272 -1.91 14.79 9.15
N LEU A 273 -2.69 15.35 10.08
CA LEU A 273 -3.58 16.47 9.80
C LEU A 273 -2.83 17.73 9.35
N ASN A 274 -1.67 18.02 9.93
CA ASN A 274 -0.83 19.14 9.49
C ASN A 274 -0.33 18.95 8.05
N VAL A 275 0.18 17.76 7.72
CA VAL A 275 0.60 17.42 6.35
C VAL A 275 -0.57 17.53 5.38
N LEU A 276 -1.76 17.10 5.80
CA LEU A 276 -2.97 17.17 4.99
C LEU A 276 -3.41 18.62 4.72
N ASP A 277 -3.41 19.48 5.74
CA ASP A 277 -3.69 20.91 5.60
C ASP A 277 -2.71 21.59 4.62
N GLU A 278 -1.42 21.30 4.74
CA GLU A 278 -0.41 21.81 3.81
C GLU A 278 -0.61 21.29 2.37
N ALA A 279 -0.93 20.00 2.23
CA ALA A 279 -1.18 19.38 0.93
C ALA A 279 -2.42 19.97 0.26
N GLU A 280 -3.47 20.26 1.03
CA GLU A 280 -4.71 20.85 0.52
C GLU A 280 -4.52 22.33 0.15
N LYS A 281 -3.84 23.13 0.98
CA LYS A 281 -3.41 24.49 0.62
C LYS A 281 -2.56 24.49 -0.66
N GLY A 282 -1.65 23.53 -0.78
CA GLY A 282 -0.86 23.30 -1.99
C GLY A 282 -1.74 23.01 -3.21
N ARG A 283 -2.70 22.10 -3.08
CA ARG A 283 -3.64 21.75 -4.16
C ARG A 283 -4.46 22.96 -4.61
N ILE A 284 -5.02 23.73 -3.68
CA ILE A 284 -5.84 24.92 -3.97
C ILE A 284 -5.02 26.04 -4.63
N SER A 285 -3.75 26.21 -4.22
CA SER A 285 -2.83 27.18 -4.83
C SER A 285 -2.23 26.72 -6.17
N GLY A 286 -2.61 25.55 -6.68
CA GLY A 286 -2.19 25.02 -7.97
C GLY A 286 -0.86 24.24 -7.95
N LYS A 287 -0.32 23.88 -6.78
CA LYS A 287 0.84 22.98 -6.70
C LYS A 287 0.46 21.59 -7.20
N LYS A 288 1.24 21.06 -8.13
CA LYS A 288 1.04 19.72 -8.70
C LYS A 288 1.73 18.66 -7.83
N TRP A 289 0.96 17.98 -7.00
CA TRP A 289 1.42 16.80 -6.26
C TRP A 289 0.42 15.65 -6.48
N ALA A 290 0.93 14.42 -6.56
CA ALA A 290 0.11 13.22 -6.74
C ALA A 290 0.08 12.33 -5.50
N ALA A 291 1.18 12.30 -4.74
CA ALA A 291 1.28 11.50 -3.53
C ALA A 291 2.18 12.16 -2.47
N LYS A 292 1.93 11.86 -1.19
CA LYS A 292 2.86 12.11 -0.07
C LYS A 292 3.17 10.78 0.61
N PHE A 293 4.45 10.47 0.75
CA PHE A 293 4.97 9.21 1.29
C PHE A 293 5.42 9.40 2.74
N PHE A 294 4.74 8.75 3.67
CA PHE A 294 5.10 8.74 5.09
C PHE A 294 6.03 7.55 5.34
N ASN A 295 7.33 7.85 5.40
CA ASN A 295 8.39 6.84 5.49
C ASN A 295 8.28 5.78 4.39
N PHE A 296 8.72 6.11 3.16
CA PHE A 296 8.44 5.31 1.97
C PHE A 296 6.91 5.23 1.71
N ASP A 297 6.43 4.29 0.91
CA ASP A 297 4.99 4.16 0.58
C ASP A 297 4.17 3.41 1.65
N TYR A 298 4.78 3.10 2.81
CA TYR A 298 4.15 2.36 3.92
C TYR A 298 2.82 2.98 4.39
N LEU A 299 2.76 4.31 4.41
CA LEU A 299 1.53 5.10 4.46
C LEU A 299 1.63 6.19 3.40
N THR A 300 0.58 6.36 2.62
CA THR A 300 0.58 7.29 1.51
C THR A 300 -0.70 8.11 1.46
N LEU A 301 -0.58 9.42 1.33
CA LEU A 301 -1.68 10.33 0.97
C LEU A 301 -1.75 10.45 -0.56
N ILE A 302 -2.92 10.21 -1.15
CA ILE A 302 -3.15 10.24 -2.60
C ILE A 302 -4.02 11.42 -3.00
N ASN A 303 -3.59 12.20 -4.00
CA ASN A 303 -4.40 13.25 -4.62
C ASN A 303 -5.25 12.68 -5.77
N VAL A 304 -6.56 12.53 -5.56
CA VAL A 304 -7.46 11.90 -6.55
C VAL A 304 -7.51 12.71 -7.85
N GLU A 305 -7.46 14.03 -7.78
CA GLU A 305 -7.48 14.91 -8.96
C GLU A 305 -6.23 14.71 -9.83
N ALA A 306 -5.06 14.60 -9.21
CA ALA A 306 -3.82 14.30 -9.93
C ALA A 306 -3.91 12.93 -10.64
N TRP A 307 -4.42 11.90 -9.96
CA TRP A 307 -4.55 10.56 -10.53
C TRP A 307 -5.61 10.46 -11.63
N ARG A 308 -6.60 11.35 -11.68
CA ARG A 308 -7.49 11.49 -12.86
C ARG A 308 -6.72 11.93 -14.11
N HIS A 309 -5.67 12.73 -13.94
CA HIS A 309 -4.83 13.18 -15.04
C HIS A 309 -3.74 12.16 -15.41
N VAL A 310 -3.11 11.54 -14.40
CA VAL A 310 -2.08 10.50 -14.57
C VAL A 310 -2.65 9.23 -15.22
N GLY A 311 -3.88 8.88 -14.86
CA GLY A 311 -4.54 7.66 -15.27
C GLY A 311 -4.31 6.50 -14.29
N GLN A 312 -4.99 5.39 -14.57
CA GLN A 312 -4.98 4.20 -13.73
C GLN A 312 -3.58 3.57 -13.59
N TRP A 313 -3.41 2.75 -12.56
CA TRP A 313 -2.32 1.77 -12.48
C TRP A 313 -2.50 0.74 -13.61
N ASP A 314 -1.41 0.33 -14.25
CA ASP A 314 -1.49 -0.64 -15.34
C ASP A 314 -1.73 -2.05 -14.80
N VAL A 315 -2.94 -2.58 -14.98
CA VAL A 315 -3.34 -3.88 -14.44
C VAL A 315 -2.60 -5.06 -15.07
N PHE A 316 -1.94 -4.86 -16.21
CA PHE A 316 -1.11 -5.89 -16.83
C PHE A 316 0.30 -5.94 -16.23
N ILE A 317 0.67 -4.97 -15.38
CA ILE A 317 1.85 -5.00 -14.51
C ILE A 317 1.32 -5.20 -13.08
N PRO A 318 1.01 -6.45 -12.67
CA PRO A 318 0.10 -6.72 -11.55
C PRO A 318 0.70 -6.52 -10.15
N TYR A 319 2.03 -6.67 -9.99
CA TYR A 319 2.73 -6.61 -8.71
C TYR A 319 4.03 -5.82 -8.84
N TYR A 320 5.21 -6.45 -8.82
CA TYR A 320 6.47 -5.73 -8.92
C TYR A 320 6.62 -5.00 -10.26
N ALA A 321 7.27 -3.82 -10.20
CA ALA A 321 7.42 -2.83 -11.28
C ALA A 321 6.17 -1.99 -11.62
N THR A 322 5.02 -2.25 -10.98
CA THR A 322 3.81 -1.43 -11.20
C THR A 322 3.92 -0.04 -10.58
N ASP A 323 4.63 0.06 -9.46
CA ASP A 323 5.05 1.30 -8.80
C ASP A 323 6.00 2.11 -9.69
N CYS A 324 6.96 1.44 -10.31
CA CYS A 324 7.87 2.05 -11.30
C CYS A 324 7.08 2.65 -12.47
N ASP A 325 6.11 1.91 -13.02
CA ASP A 325 5.23 2.41 -14.08
C ASP A 325 4.43 3.63 -13.63
N ALA A 326 3.68 3.48 -12.54
CA ALA A 326 2.69 4.46 -12.14
C ALA A 326 3.36 5.75 -11.64
N TYR A 327 4.36 5.65 -10.77
CA TYR A 327 5.09 6.82 -10.27
C TYR A 327 6.05 7.40 -11.31
N GLY A 328 6.56 6.60 -12.24
CA GLY A 328 7.27 7.11 -13.43
C GLY A 328 6.38 8.06 -14.24
N ARG A 329 5.15 7.65 -14.55
CA ARG A 329 4.16 8.50 -15.24
C ARG A 329 3.79 9.75 -14.45
N VAL A 330 3.65 9.64 -13.12
CA VAL A 330 3.44 10.80 -12.23
C VAL A 330 4.54 11.85 -12.43
N LYS A 331 5.82 11.43 -12.36
CA LYS A 331 6.97 12.33 -12.55
C LYS A 331 7.00 12.93 -13.96
N MET A 332 6.79 12.12 -15.00
CA MET A 332 6.76 12.58 -16.40
C MET A 332 5.70 13.66 -16.66
N LEU A 333 4.56 13.59 -15.95
CA LEU A 333 3.48 14.57 -16.05
C LEU A 333 3.70 15.81 -15.15
N GLY A 334 4.86 15.91 -14.50
CA GLY A 334 5.26 17.05 -13.68
C GLY A 334 4.56 17.13 -12.33
N TYR A 335 4.05 16.00 -11.82
CA TYR A 335 3.52 15.93 -10.46
C TYR A 335 4.63 15.53 -9.48
N GLN A 336 4.59 16.15 -8.30
CA GLN A 336 5.49 15.82 -7.20
C GLN A 336 5.00 14.59 -6.41
N ILE A 337 5.97 13.83 -5.93
CA ILE A 337 5.82 12.79 -4.91
C ILE A 337 6.76 13.20 -3.79
N ASP A 338 6.22 13.61 -2.65
CA ASP A 338 7.02 14.18 -1.57
C ASP A 338 7.15 13.19 -0.40
N GLY A 339 8.35 13.08 0.15
CA GLY A 339 8.57 12.41 1.43
C GLY A 339 8.12 13.31 2.58
N VAL A 340 7.33 12.76 3.50
CA VAL A 340 6.81 13.42 4.70
C VAL A 340 6.95 12.50 5.90
N HIS A 341 6.78 13.03 7.11
CA HIS A 341 6.90 12.26 8.35
C HIS A 341 5.80 12.66 9.33
N ALA A 342 5.21 11.66 9.99
CA ALA A 342 4.22 11.87 11.05
C ALA A 342 4.51 11.08 12.32
N GLY A 343 5.46 10.15 12.28
CA GLY A 343 5.88 9.39 13.44
C GLY A 343 6.77 8.23 13.03
N HIS A 344 6.83 7.22 13.87
CA HIS A 344 7.52 5.98 13.56
C HIS A 344 6.60 5.04 12.79
N ILE A 345 7.03 4.64 11.60
CA ILE A 345 6.37 3.61 10.79
C ILE A 345 7.43 2.58 10.45
N TRP A 346 7.25 1.36 10.95
CA TRP A 346 8.14 0.24 10.70
C TRP A 346 7.55 -0.73 9.70
N ASP A 347 8.35 -1.13 8.72
CA ASP A 347 8.04 -2.22 7.79
C ASP A 347 8.45 -3.54 8.41
N VAL A 348 7.47 -4.35 8.82
CA VAL A 348 7.70 -5.50 9.69
C VAL A 348 7.41 -6.82 8.99
N ASN A 349 8.13 -7.88 9.37
CA ASN A 349 7.88 -9.25 8.89
C ASN A 349 7.35 -10.16 10.01
N ASN A 350 7.03 -9.58 11.16
CA ASN A 350 6.36 -10.27 12.24
C ASN A 350 5.48 -9.27 13.01
N PHE A 351 4.60 -9.79 13.85
CA PHE A 351 3.76 -9.00 14.75
C PHE A 351 4.25 -9.16 16.20
N VAL A 352 3.91 -8.20 17.05
CA VAL A 352 4.13 -8.26 18.49
C VAL A 352 3.06 -9.14 19.13
N ASP A 353 3.45 -9.86 20.17
CA ASP A 353 2.50 -10.64 20.96
C ASP A 353 1.56 -9.70 21.72
N ASP A 354 0.27 -10.04 21.73
CA ASP A 354 -0.80 -9.28 22.38
C ASP A 354 -0.79 -7.76 22.04
N PRO A 355 -1.03 -7.37 20.78
CA PRO A 355 -0.92 -5.97 20.36
C PRO A 355 -1.85 -5.02 21.13
N GLU A 356 -2.93 -5.49 21.76
CA GLU A 356 -3.77 -4.63 22.59
C GLU A 356 -3.02 -4.10 23.82
N SER A 357 -2.35 -4.96 24.59
CA SER A 357 -1.60 -4.51 25.78
C SER A 357 -0.30 -3.77 25.43
N ARG A 358 0.27 -4.04 24.26
CA ARG A 358 1.51 -3.40 23.81
C ARG A 358 1.28 -1.98 23.30
N PHE A 359 0.27 -1.78 22.46
CA PHE A 359 0.00 -0.49 21.84
C PHE A 359 -0.79 0.45 22.75
N PHE A 360 -1.63 -0.07 23.64
CA PHE A 360 -2.53 0.76 24.45
C PHE A 360 -2.13 0.78 25.91
N PRO A 361 -2.26 1.94 26.58
CA PRO A 361 -2.15 1.97 28.03
C PRO A 361 -3.20 1.10 28.71
N PRO A 362 -2.86 0.47 29.85
CA PRO A 362 -3.85 -0.23 30.66
C PRO A 362 -4.99 0.75 31.00
N ALA A 363 -6.23 0.26 30.84
CA ALA A 363 -7.40 1.03 31.23
C ALA A 363 -7.25 1.40 32.72
N VAL A 364 -7.46 2.68 33.04
CA VAL A 364 -7.47 3.13 34.44
C VAL A 364 -8.67 2.47 35.10
N GLU A 365 -8.47 1.40 35.86
CA GLU A 365 -9.54 0.87 36.70
C GLU A 365 -9.98 1.97 37.67
N PRO A 366 -11.29 2.18 37.89
CA PRO A 366 -11.76 3.08 38.92
C PRO A 366 -11.20 2.56 40.26
N LYS A 367 -10.40 3.39 40.94
CA LYS A 367 -9.78 3.06 42.23
C LYS A 367 -10.83 2.44 43.16
N SER A 368 -10.66 1.17 43.51
CA SER A 368 -11.34 0.63 44.69
C SER A 368 -10.77 1.37 45.90
N GLU A 369 -11.62 1.87 46.80
CA GLU A 369 -11.20 2.60 48.01
C GLU A 369 -10.36 1.74 49.00
N LYS A 370 -10.00 0.50 48.64
CA LYS A 370 -9.36 -0.47 49.54
C LYS A 370 -7.88 -0.77 49.27
N ASP A 371 -7.30 -0.28 48.18
CA ASP A 371 -5.87 -0.52 47.88
C ASP A 371 -5.09 0.80 47.86
N SER A 372 -4.80 1.34 49.04
CA SER A 372 -3.94 2.52 49.20
C SER A 372 -2.43 2.21 49.11
N ASP A 373 -2.03 0.94 49.01
CA ASP A 373 -0.64 0.53 49.25
C ASP A 373 0.10 -0.03 48.01
N SER A 374 -0.50 0.05 46.81
CA SER A 374 0.16 -0.29 45.52
C SER A 374 0.33 0.92 44.59
N ALA A 375 0.58 2.09 45.16
CA ALA A 375 0.87 3.30 44.41
C ALA A 375 2.31 3.28 43.87
N ASN A 376 2.51 2.84 42.62
CA ASN A 376 3.57 3.37 41.73
C ASN A 376 3.52 2.91 40.27
N HIS A 377 2.67 1.95 39.87
CA HIS A 377 2.72 1.41 38.49
C HIS A 377 1.74 2.01 37.47
N THR A 378 0.84 2.92 37.85
CA THR A 378 -0.30 3.30 36.97
C THR A 378 -0.20 4.67 36.30
N SER A 379 0.71 5.56 36.73
CA SER A 379 0.79 6.93 36.19
C SER A 379 1.83 7.07 35.06
N GLU A 380 2.98 6.41 35.17
CA GLU A 380 4.09 6.59 34.20
C GLU A 380 3.83 5.86 32.88
N ASP A 381 3.12 4.73 32.92
CA ASP A 381 2.75 3.98 31.72
C ASP A 381 1.70 4.71 30.86
N ASN A 382 0.95 5.64 31.45
CA ASN A 382 -0.12 6.38 30.77
C ASN A 382 0.32 7.77 30.30
N ALA A 383 1.63 8.02 30.19
CA ALA A 383 2.20 9.25 29.64
C ALA A 383 2.91 9.00 28.30
N PRO A 384 3.02 10.03 27.42
CA PRO A 384 3.89 9.96 26.26
C PRO A 384 5.32 9.59 26.66
N GLY A 385 5.93 8.67 25.93
CA GLY A 385 7.33 8.30 26.13
C GLY A 385 7.55 7.29 27.26
N SER A 386 6.47 6.71 27.78
CA SER A 386 6.44 5.68 28.83
C SER A 386 7.37 4.48 28.58
N ALA A 387 7.64 3.70 29.63
CA ALA A 387 8.40 2.46 29.52
C ALA A 387 7.76 1.46 28.54
N ARG A 388 6.41 1.36 28.51
CA ARG A 388 5.68 0.59 27.50
C ARG A 388 6.03 1.05 26.09
N PHE A 389 5.93 2.35 25.81
CA PHE A 389 6.26 2.91 24.50
C PHE A 389 7.70 2.59 24.09
N GLN A 390 8.67 2.79 24.98
CA GLN A 390 10.09 2.53 24.68
C GLN A 390 10.34 1.04 24.38
N ALA A 391 9.68 0.14 25.11
CA ALA A 391 9.77 -1.29 24.89
C ALA A 391 9.19 -1.70 23.52
N LEU A 392 7.97 -1.23 23.20
CA LEU A 392 7.32 -1.52 21.93
C LEU A 392 8.09 -0.94 20.73
N ARG A 393 8.56 0.31 20.84
CA ARG A 393 9.41 0.95 19.83
C ARG A 393 10.64 0.10 19.52
N LYS A 394 11.33 -0.37 20.56
CA LYS A 394 12.54 -1.21 20.40
C LYS A 394 12.20 -2.57 19.77
N GLU A 395 11.06 -3.14 20.13
CA GLU A 395 10.59 -4.41 19.58
C GLU A 395 10.26 -4.29 18.09
N LEU A 396 9.48 -3.27 17.68
CA LEU A 396 9.16 -3.02 16.28
C LEU A 396 10.41 -2.73 15.44
N GLN A 397 11.36 -1.94 15.97
CA GLN A 397 12.64 -1.73 15.30
C GLN A 397 13.39 -3.05 15.08
N LYS A 398 13.45 -3.91 16.11
CA LYS A 398 14.10 -5.23 16.00
C LYS A 398 13.43 -6.10 14.93
N ILE A 399 12.10 -6.05 14.82
CA ILE A 399 11.36 -6.79 13.79
C ILE A 399 11.67 -6.24 12.39
N GLN A 400 11.70 -4.93 12.20
CA GLN A 400 12.11 -4.33 10.92
C GLN A 400 13.55 -4.71 10.56
N ASP A 401 14.48 -4.63 11.51
CA ASP A 401 15.88 -4.99 11.27
C ASP A 401 16.01 -6.48 10.86
N ALA A 402 15.20 -7.35 11.46
CA ALA A 402 15.10 -8.75 11.06
C ALA A 402 14.54 -8.90 9.63
N LYS A 403 13.50 -8.14 9.26
CA LYS A 403 12.97 -8.11 7.88
C LYS A 403 14.03 -7.70 6.86
N MET A 404 14.81 -6.68 7.18
CA MET A 404 15.82 -6.12 6.28
C MET A 404 17.06 -7.01 6.14
N SER A 405 17.33 -7.88 7.12
CA SER A 405 18.47 -8.81 7.12
C SER A 405 18.11 -10.24 6.75
N ASP A 406 16.83 -10.54 6.47
CA ASP A 406 16.38 -11.89 6.14
C ASP A 406 16.84 -12.31 4.74
N SER A 407 17.79 -13.24 4.70
CA SER A 407 18.28 -13.88 3.46
C SER A 407 17.19 -14.58 2.64
N LYS A 408 16.04 -14.94 3.26
CA LYS A 408 14.91 -15.59 2.57
C LYS A 408 13.95 -14.57 1.92
N GLY A 409 14.28 -13.28 2.01
CA GLY A 409 13.51 -12.18 1.45
C GLY A 409 12.61 -11.46 2.46
N ARG A 410 12.19 -10.25 2.10
CA ARG A 410 11.44 -9.34 2.99
C ARG A 410 10.01 -9.80 3.32
N ASN A 411 9.41 -10.63 2.47
CA ASN A 411 7.98 -10.97 2.52
C ASN A 411 7.68 -12.35 3.14
N THR A 412 8.55 -12.86 4.00
CA THR A 412 8.39 -14.19 4.63
C THR A 412 7.12 -14.31 5.47
N TRP A 413 6.63 -13.20 6.04
CA TRP A 413 5.39 -13.11 6.84
C TRP A 413 4.14 -13.58 6.10
N GLN A 414 4.13 -13.44 4.78
CA GLN A 414 3.04 -13.80 3.89
C GLN A 414 2.77 -15.31 3.85
N ASN A 415 3.71 -16.12 4.34
CA ASN A 415 3.67 -17.57 4.30
C ASN A 415 3.61 -18.22 5.68
N MET A 416 3.38 -17.47 6.76
CA MET A 416 3.40 -18.00 8.13
C MET A 416 2.24 -18.97 8.41
N GLN A 417 1.03 -18.65 7.93
CA GLN A 417 -0.16 -19.48 8.09
C GLN A 417 -0.27 -20.50 6.94
N LYS A 418 -0.59 -21.75 7.28
CA LYS A 418 -0.63 -22.90 6.35
C LYS A 418 -1.90 -23.77 6.49
N GLY A 419 -2.87 -23.34 7.31
CA GLY A 419 -4.14 -24.03 7.50
C GLY A 419 -5.08 -23.88 6.30
N GLY A 420 -6.36 -24.19 6.50
CA GLY A 420 -7.40 -23.96 5.51
C GLY A 420 -7.67 -25.09 4.51
N LYS A 421 -6.93 -26.20 4.56
CA LYS A 421 -7.12 -27.30 3.60
C LYS A 421 -8.55 -27.88 3.71
N GLY A 422 -9.30 -27.79 2.62
CA GLY A 422 -10.67 -28.28 2.52
C GLY A 422 -11.75 -27.29 2.93
N GLU A 423 -11.38 -26.07 3.34
CA GLU A 423 -12.31 -24.98 3.62
C GLU A 423 -12.84 -24.38 2.30
N PRO A 424 -14.06 -23.81 2.31
CA PRO A 424 -14.67 -23.25 1.10
C PRO A 424 -13.94 -21.99 0.64
N TRP A 425 -13.96 -21.74 -0.68
CA TRP A 425 -13.47 -20.50 -1.30
C TRP A 425 -12.05 -20.09 -0.88
N THR A 426 -11.18 -21.05 -0.58
CA THR A 426 -9.80 -20.80 -0.18
C THR A 426 -8.80 -21.22 -1.25
N TYR A 427 -7.56 -20.76 -1.13
CA TYR A 427 -6.46 -21.14 -2.01
C TYR A 427 -5.51 -22.10 -1.30
N ASP A 428 -4.85 -22.99 -2.04
CA ASP A 428 -3.68 -23.67 -1.50
C ASP A 428 -2.59 -22.64 -1.19
N PRO A 429 -2.11 -22.51 0.07
CA PRO A 429 -1.19 -21.44 0.43
C PRO A 429 0.16 -21.49 -0.30
N LYS A 430 0.62 -22.69 -0.70
CA LYS A 430 1.88 -22.85 -1.44
C LYS A 430 1.68 -22.48 -2.91
N GLY A 431 0.61 -23.01 -3.53
CA GLY A 431 0.22 -22.68 -4.90
C GLY A 431 -0.03 -21.19 -5.09
N PHE A 432 -0.71 -20.55 -4.13
CA PHE A 432 -0.90 -19.09 -4.12
C PHE A 432 0.43 -18.34 -4.15
N GLN A 433 1.41 -18.74 -3.33
CA GLN A 433 2.70 -18.07 -3.30
C GLN A 433 3.48 -18.23 -4.61
N VAL A 434 3.41 -19.41 -5.23
CA VAL A 434 4.05 -19.66 -6.54
C VAL A 434 3.40 -18.78 -7.61
N ALA A 435 2.07 -18.80 -7.72
CA ALA A 435 1.32 -18.00 -8.69
C ALA A 435 1.57 -16.50 -8.51
N TRP A 436 1.67 -16.03 -7.27
CA TRP A 436 1.98 -14.64 -6.97
C TRP A 436 3.36 -14.21 -7.50
N TRP A 437 4.39 -15.04 -7.30
CA TRP A 437 5.74 -14.75 -7.81
C TRP A 437 5.80 -14.81 -9.32
N GLU A 438 5.15 -15.80 -9.95
CA GLU A 438 5.07 -15.91 -11.41
C GLU A 438 4.43 -14.67 -12.04
N MET A 439 3.28 -14.22 -11.50
CA MET A 439 2.65 -12.97 -11.94
C MET A 439 3.53 -11.75 -11.72
N ALA A 440 4.31 -11.71 -10.64
CA ALA A 440 5.22 -10.60 -10.38
C ALA A 440 6.38 -10.57 -11.39
N GLU A 441 6.96 -11.72 -11.75
CA GLU A 441 8.01 -11.80 -12.77
C GLU A 441 7.49 -11.46 -14.17
N ASP A 442 6.32 -11.97 -14.54
CA ASP A 442 5.69 -11.62 -15.81
C ASP A 442 5.31 -10.15 -15.88
N GLY A 443 4.91 -9.55 -14.75
CA GLY A 443 4.73 -8.10 -14.62
C GLY A 443 6.02 -7.32 -14.94
N ARG A 444 7.17 -7.75 -14.43
CA ARG A 444 8.47 -7.12 -14.75
C ARG A 444 8.85 -7.29 -16.22
N LYS A 445 8.58 -8.45 -16.82
CA LYS A 445 8.78 -8.66 -18.27
C LYS A 445 7.93 -7.69 -19.06
N LEU A 446 6.66 -7.55 -18.69
CA LEU A 446 5.75 -6.63 -19.38
C LEU A 446 6.15 -5.17 -19.19
N PHE A 447 6.58 -4.77 -17.99
CA PHE A 447 7.14 -3.45 -17.75
C PHE A 447 8.30 -3.14 -18.71
N ARG A 448 9.23 -4.09 -18.90
CA ARG A 448 10.33 -3.95 -19.87
C ARG A 448 9.83 -3.89 -21.32
N HIS A 449 8.81 -4.65 -21.69
CA HIS A 449 8.21 -4.54 -23.03
C HIS A 449 7.54 -3.18 -23.26
N LYS A 450 6.94 -2.63 -22.21
CA LYS A 450 6.23 -1.35 -22.23
C LYS A 450 7.21 -0.17 -22.31
N TRP A 451 8.30 -0.20 -21.56
CA TRP A 451 9.19 0.95 -21.42
C TRP A 451 10.59 0.76 -22.04
N GLY A 452 10.90 -0.44 -22.52
CA GLY A 452 12.23 -0.84 -22.96
C GLY A 452 13.09 -1.39 -21.81
N GLU A 453 14.36 -1.67 -22.10
CA GLU A 453 15.35 -2.01 -21.09
C GLU A 453 15.65 -0.81 -20.18
N GLY A 454 15.87 -1.07 -18.88
CA GLY A 454 16.05 -0.03 -17.88
C GLY A 454 15.70 -0.51 -16.46
N GLY A 455 15.89 0.38 -15.50
CA GLY A 455 15.47 0.26 -14.11
C GLY A 455 14.13 0.95 -13.82
N CYS A 456 13.87 1.12 -12.53
CA CYS A 456 12.60 1.66 -12.03
C CYS A 456 12.45 3.19 -12.23
N ASP A 457 13.55 3.93 -12.37
CA ASP A 457 13.50 5.39 -12.50
C ASP A 457 13.41 5.83 -13.97
N LEU A 458 12.23 5.64 -14.54
CA LEU A 458 11.92 6.03 -15.92
C LEU A 458 12.22 7.51 -16.21
N PHE A 459 12.14 8.38 -15.19
CA PHE A 459 12.40 9.80 -15.35
C PHE A 459 13.90 10.09 -15.47
N GLU A 460 14.75 9.46 -14.63
CA GLU A 460 16.21 9.56 -14.77
C GLU A 460 16.71 9.00 -16.11
N GLU A 461 16.01 7.99 -16.64
CA GLU A 461 16.26 7.42 -17.97
C GLU A 461 15.74 8.27 -19.13
N LYS A 462 15.20 9.46 -18.84
CA LYS A 462 14.66 10.41 -19.82
C LYS A 462 13.55 9.83 -20.70
N LYS A 463 12.83 8.82 -20.21
CA LYS A 463 11.64 8.29 -20.87
C LYS A 463 10.53 9.33 -20.79
N THR A 464 9.72 9.42 -21.84
CA THR A 464 8.50 10.23 -21.85
C THR A 464 7.27 9.35 -22.03
N ILE A 465 6.07 9.91 -21.87
CA ILE A 465 4.82 9.16 -22.06
C ILE A 465 4.73 8.57 -23.48
N GLU A 466 5.34 9.23 -24.46
CA GLU A 466 5.40 8.79 -25.86
C GLU A 466 6.29 7.55 -26.07
N ASP A 467 7.15 7.20 -25.11
CA ASP A 467 7.97 5.99 -25.19
C ASP A 467 7.20 4.73 -24.75
N MET A 468 5.99 4.87 -24.19
CA MET A 468 5.12 3.74 -23.87
C MET A 468 4.84 2.90 -25.12
N TRP A 469 5.24 1.63 -25.08
CA TRP A 469 5.06 0.64 -26.14
C TRP A 469 5.70 1.00 -27.48
N LYS A 470 6.66 1.92 -27.50
CA LYS A 470 7.29 2.42 -28.73
C LYS A 470 7.99 1.35 -29.54
N ASP A 471 8.53 0.33 -28.87
CA ASP A 471 9.27 -0.76 -29.52
C ASP A 471 8.36 -1.91 -29.98
N VAL A 472 7.05 -1.83 -29.69
CA VAL A 472 6.08 -2.80 -30.19
C VAL A 472 5.89 -2.56 -31.69
N LYS A 473 6.23 -3.57 -32.48
CA LYS A 473 5.94 -3.56 -33.92
C LYS A 473 4.50 -3.97 -34.12
N ASP A 474 3.77 -3.21 -34.93
CA ASP A 474 2.50 -3.68 -35.47
C ASP A 474 2.76 -4.98 -36.25
N GLU A 475 2.17 -6.09 -35.79
CA GLU A 475 2.15 -7.33 -36.59
C GLU A 475 1.32 -7.04 -37.85
N LYS A 476 1.97 -7.12 -39.01
CA LYS A 476 1.34 -6.95 -40.33
C LYS A 476 0.65 -8.21 -40.82
#